data_AF-A0A961XS73-F1
#
_entry.id   AF-A0A961XS73-F1
#
_cell.length_a   1.000
_cell.length_b   1.000
_cell.length_c   1.000
_cell.angle_alpha   90.00
_cell.angle_beta   90.00
_cell.angle_gamma   90.00
#
_symmetry.space_group_name_H-M   'P 1'
#
loop_
_entity.id
_entity.type
_entity.pdbx_description
1 polymer ?
#
loop_
_entity_poly.entity_id
_entity_poly.type
_entity_poly.pdbx_seq_one_letter_code
_entity_poly.pdbx_strand_id
1 'polypeptide(L)'
;MAIGSVTTASAAPLISKFVNEVEVSEIVPAADQLGRLREDIAVYEAQKGGAVAGYVFLTSDFVTTTGYSGKPIHVVMGVDLQGRITGVKLVEHSEPIVLVGIPESAIRAVTEKYTGLDLVAEAQTGGSAHELDIVSGATVTVMVIDDSIVRAGLQVARRLGLGGLKPSVAEAGPGLQLKHYDDGDVPVSDWQTLAGDGSIRSLQLDVGQVNRAFEETGDDRAIRRPERGAAEDTFINMHVALVSAPEIGRTLLGADEYANLEDWLEEGEQAILVLGRGKYSFKGSGYVRGGIFDRIQLIQGDGSVRFHDRMHRRLGRLAPADAPSFTELDLFRIPADSGFDPAEPFRLQLLVQRAVGAIEKAFTTFDLGYRTPDRYLETVHKMPSTGKNGAADASPASNPDALSHLWERIWRQKQVEVAVLLAAIGVLTGVFFFQMQITRSERFVYWFRIAFLTFTLVVLGWHANAQLSVVNVLAFFNAAMTDFSWSAFLMDPLIFILWFSVAASLLFWGRGVFCGWLCPFGALQELTNKIARYFRVPQITV
;
A
#
# COMPACT_ATOMS: atom_id res chain seq x y z
N MET A 1 11.35 -17.08 -45.60
CA MET A 1 11.79 -17.29 -44.21
C MET A 1 10.92 -16.35 -43.37
N ALA A 2 9.86 -16.88 -42.77
CA ALA A 2 8.86 -16.08 -42.05
C ALA A 2 9.41 -15.73 -40.66
N ILE A 3 9.38 -14.44 -40.33
CA ILE A 3 9.76 -13.92 -39.01
C ILE A 3 8.54 -14.12 -38.10
N GLY A 4 8.64 -15.07 -37.17
CA GLY A 4 7.63 -15.33 -36.16
C GLY A 4 7.62 -14.22 -35.12
N SER A 5 6.48 -13.57 -34.96
CA SER A 5 6.17 -12.61 -33.90
C SER A 5 6.13 -13.31 -32.54
N VAL A 6 6.97 -12.85 -31.62
CA VAL A 6 6.99 -13.28 -30.21
C VAL A 6 5.84 -12.58 -29.49
N THR A 7 4.79 -13.32 -29.14
CA THR A 7 3.74 -12.90 -28.21
C THR A 7 4.25 -13.07 -26.77
N THR A 8 4.41 -11.96 -26.05
CA THR A 8 4.69 -11.93 -24.60
C THR A 8 3.45 -12.38 -23.82
N ALA A 9 3.57 -13.39 -22.97
CA ALA A 9 2.47 -13.90 -22.14
C ALA A 9 2.35 -13.05 -20.86
N SER A 10 1.19 -12.40 -20.66
CA SER A 10 0.83 -11.73 -19.39
C SER A 10 0.58 -12.77 -18.29
N ALA A 11 0.89 -12.48 -17.02
CA ALA A 11 0.47 -13.38 -15.93
C ALA A 11 -1.03 -13.55 -15.92
N ALA A 12 -1.45 -14.74 -15.46
CA ALA A 12 -2.85 -15.01 -15.19
C ALA A 12 -3.35 -14.10 -14.03
N PRO A 13 -4.50 -13.42 -14.21
CA PRO A 13 -5.19 -12.68 -13.16
C PRO A 13 -5.44 -13.50 -11.89
N LEU A 14 -5.45 -12.87 -10.72
CA LEU A 14 -5.67 -13.53 -9.43
C LEU A 14 -7.05 -14.19 -9.35
N ILE A 15 -8.07 -13.64 -10.01
CA ILE A 15 -9.40 -14.25 -10.10
C ILE A 15 -9.35 -15.71 -10.56
N SER A 16 -8.37 -16.11 -11.38
CA SER A 16 -8.21 -17.51 -11.81
C SER A 16 -8.00 -18.50 -10.65
N LYS A 17 -7.51 -18.03 -9.49
CA LYS A 17 -7.32 -18.84 -8.27
C LYS A 17 -8.61 -19.01 -7.47
N PHE A 18 -9.46 -17.99 -7.46
CA PHE A 18 -10.64 -17.90 -6.58
C PHE A 18 -11.96 -18.18 -7.30
N VAL A 19 -11.99 -18.15 -8.63
CA VAL A 19 -13.24 -18.25 -9.39
C VAL A 19 -13.95 -19.60 -9.20
N ASN A 20 -13.22 -20.65 -8.83
CA ASN A 20 -13.79 -21.96 -8.53
C ASN A 20 -14.33 -22.07 -7.10
N GLU A 21 -14.16 -21.05 -6.26
CA GLU A 21 -14.71 -21.01 -4.89
C GLU A 21 -16.15 -20.50 -4.86
N VAL A 22 -16.68 -20.04 -6.00
CA VAL A 22 -18.02 -19.48 -6.12
C VAL A 22 -18.77 -20.06 -7.31
N GLU A 23 -20.07 -20.27 -7.15
CA GLU A 23 -20.94 -20.64 -8.26
C GLU A 23 -21.31 -19.40 -9.08
N VAL A 24 -21.29 -19.50 -10.41
CA VAL A 24 -21.59 -18.36 -11.30
C VAL A 24 -22.98 -17.79 -11.05
N SER A 25 -23.95 -18.65 -10.70
CA SER A 25 -25.33 -18.26 -10.41
C SER A 25 -25.50 -17.54 -9.07
N GLU A 26 -24.54 -17.66 -8.14
CA GLU A 26 -24.51 -16.87 -6.90
C GLU A 26 -23.99 -15.45 -7.14
N ILE A 27 -23.09 -15.28 -8.11
CA ILE A 27 -22.43 -14.00 -8.39
C ILE A 27 -23.15 -13.20 -9.49
N VAL A 28 -23.63 -13.89 -10.52
CA VAL A 28 -24.44 -13.34 -11.63
C VAL A 28 -25.66 -14.24 -11.82
N PRO A 29 -26.77 -14.01 -11.09
CA PRO A 29 -27.95 -14.89 -11.11
C PRO A 29 -28.60 -15.09 -12.49
N ALA A 30 -28.35 -14.16 -13.42
CA ALA A 30 -28.82 -14.27 -14.79
C ALA A 30 -28.01 -15.27 -15.64
N ALA A 31 -26.81 -15.66 -15.22
CA ALA A 31 -25.91 -16.56 -15.94
C ALA A 31 -26.07 -18.02 -15.48
N ASP A 32 -25.85 -18.96 -16.40
CA ASP A 32 -25.83 -20.40 -16.15
C ASP A 32 -24.42 -21.00 -16.28
N GLN A 33 -23.47 -20.27 -16.87
CA GLN A 33 -22.11 -20.71 -17.07
C GLN A 33 -21.11 -19.55 -16.98
N LEU A 34 -19.92 -19.85 -16.45
CA LEU A 34 -18.76 -18.99 -16.58
C LEU A 34 -18.07 -19.25 -17.93
N GLY A 35 -17.98 -18.20 -18.75
CA GLY A 35 -17.29 -18.19 -20.03
C GLY A 35 -15.78 -18.05 -19.88
N ARG A 36 -15.11 -17.54 -20.93
CA ARG A 36 -13.66 -17.36 -20.91
C ARG A 36 -13.26 -16.13 -20.10
N LEU A 37 -12.04 -16.19 -19.55
CA LEU A 37 -11.32 -15.00 -19.10
C LEU A 37 -11.05 -14.11 -20.31
N ARG A 38 -11.32 -12.81 -20.19
CA ARG A 38 -11.02 -11.84 -21.24
C ARG A 38 -9.52 -11.56 -21.33
N GLU A 39 -9.04 -11.32 -22.54
CA GLU A 39 -7.61 -11.03 -22.80
C GLU A 39 -7.25 -9.57 -22.48
N ASP A 40 -8.23 -8.66 -22.52
CA ASP A 40 -8.04 -7.22 -22.38
C ASP A 40 -8.24 -6.68 -20.96
N ILE A 41 -8.84 -7.47 -20.07
CA ILE A 41 -9.17 -7.10 -18.69
C ILE A 41 -9.37 -8.37 -17.85
N ALA A 42 -8.98 -8.32 -16.57
CA ALA A 42 -9.02 -9.42 -15.61
C ALA A 42 -10.43 -9.80 -15.15
N VAL A 43 -11.32 -10.16 -16.09
CA VAL A 43 -12.71 -10.56 -15.81
C VAL A 43 -13.09 -11.80 -16.61
N TYR A 44 -13.94 -12.63 -16.03
CA TYR A 44 -14.65 -13.69 -16.73
C TYR A 44 -15.99 -13.18 -17.25
N GLU A 45 -16.38 -13.62 -18.44
CA GLU A 45 -17.73 -13.42 -18.95
C GLU A 45 -18.70 -14.38 -18.25
N ALA A 46 -19.73 -13.88 -17.58
CA ALA A 46 -20.83 -14.71 -17.12
C ALA A 46 -21.88 -14.79 -18.23
N GLN A 47 -22.22 -15.99 -18.68
CA GLN A 47 -23.04 -16.21 -19.88
C GLN A 47 -24.35 -16.94 -19.54
N LYS A 48 -25.38 -16.68 -20.34
CA LYS A 48 -26.63 -17.43 -20.38
C LYS A 48 -26.91 -17.87 -21.80
N GLY A 49 -26.92 -19.17 -22.06
CA GLY A 49 -27.14 -19.69 -23.42
C GLY A 49 -26.18 -19.11 -24.48
N GLY A 50 -24.94 -18.82 -24.08
CA GLY A 50 -23.88 -18.26 -24.94
C GLY A 50 -23.89 -16.73 -25.10
N ALA A 51 -24.87 -16.02 -24.54
CA ALA A 51 -24.88 -14.56 -24.50
C ALA A 51 -24.31 -14.04 -23.17
N VAL A 52 -23.52 -12.98 -23.19
CA VAL A 52 -22.98 -12.36 -21.96
C VAL A 52 -24.11 -11.73 -21.15
N ALA A 53 -24.30 -12.20 -19.93
CA ALA A 53 -25.27 -11.70 -18.96
C ALA A 53 -24.62 -10.77 -17.91
N GLY A 54 -23.30 -10.87 -17.72
CA GLY A 54 -22.54 -10.04 -16.81
C GLY A 54 -21.06 -10.41 -16.80
N TYR A 55 -20.32 -9.88 -15.83
CA TYR A 55 -18.89 -10.12 -15.67
C TYR A 55 -18.56 -10.47 -14.22
N VAL A 56 -17.63 -11.42 -14.02
CA VAL A 56 -17.15 -11.89 -12.72
C VAL A 56 -15.67 -11.58 -12.58
N PHE A 57 -15.27 -11.01 -11.46
CA PHE A 57 -13.89 -10.61 -11.22
C PHE A 57 -13.54 -10.52 -9.74
N LEU A 58 -12.23 -10.40 -9.45
CA LEU A 58 -11.72 -10.24 -8.09
C LEU A 58 -11.39 -8.76 -7.85
N THR A 59 -11.86 -8.17 -6.75
CA THR A 59 -11.58 -6.75 -6.44
C THR A 59 -10.07 -6.46 -6.40
N SER A 60 -9.27 -7.40 -5.87
CA SER A 60 -7.82 -7.26 -5.74
C SER A 60 -7.04 -7.32 -7.06
N ASP A 61 -7.67 -7.70 -8.18
CA ASP A 61 -7.06 -7.58 -9.52
C ASP A 61 -7.11 -6.12 -10.05
N PHE A 62 -7.91 -5.26 -9.41
CA PHE A 62 -8.16 -3.87 -9.85
C PHE A 62 -7.71 -2.84 -8.81
N VAL A 63 -7.87 -3.16 -7.53
CA VAL A 63 -7.50 -2.27 -6.42
C VAL A 63 -6.85 -3.04 -5.28
N THR A 64 -5.66 -2.62 -4.89
CA THR A 64 -4.94 -3.18 -3.74
C THR A 64 -5.32 -2.44 -2.47
N THR A 65 -6.44 -2.86 -1.85
CA THR A 65 -6.88 -2.37 -0.55
C THR A 65 -6.41 -3.34 0.54
N THR A 66 -5.53 -2.87 1.44
CA THR A 66 -5.04 -3.68 2.58
C THR A 66 -5.65 -3.21 3.89
N GLY A 67 -6.03 -4.17 4.75
CA GLY A 67 -6.59 -3.90 6.06
C GLY A 67 -5.53 -3.86 7.17
N TYR A 68 -5.93 -4.19 8.40
CA TYR A 68 -5.02 -4.25 9.55
C TYR A 68 -3.89 -5.27 9.38
N SER A 69 -4.15 -6.34 8.64
CA SER A 69 -3.14 -7.39 8.40
C SER A 69 -2.03 -6.96 7.43
N GLY A 70 -2.21 -5.84 6.73
CA GLY A 70 -1.34 -5.42 5.63
C GLY A 70 -1.38 -6.36 4.42
N LYS A 71 -2.30 -7.33 4.41
CA LYS A 71 -2.55 -8.23 3.28
C LYS A 71 -3.84 -7.83 2.55
N PRO A 72 -3.95 -8.11 1.26
CA PRO A 72 -5.18 -7.85 0.51
C PRO A 72 -6.37 -8.62 1.08
N ILE A 73 -7.56 -8.03 0.90
CA ILE A 73 -8.84 -8.71 1.14
C ILE A 73 -9.45 -9.06 -0.21
N HIS A 74 -9.71 -10.34 -0.42
CA HIS A 74 -10.13 -10.90 -1.69
C HIS A 74 -11.64 -11.07 -1.73
N VAL A 75 -12.29 -10.31 -2.62
CA VAL A 75 -13.73 -10.35 -2.83
C VAL A 75 -14.01 -10.64 -4.30
N VAL A 76 -14.75 -11.72 -4.58
CA VAL A 76 -15.27 -12.00 -5.92
C VAL A 76 -16.57 -11.24 -6.10
N MET A 77 -16.70 -10.56 -7.25
CA MET A 77 -17.84 -9.69 -7.53
C MET A 77 -18.39 -9.92 -8.94
N GLY A 78 -19.71 -9.78 -9.06
CA GLY A 78 -20.45 -9.81 -10.30
C GLY A 78 -21.01 -8.43 -10.64
N VAL A 79 -20.97 -8.06 -11.92
CA VAL A 79 -21.60 -6.84 -12.44
C VAL A 79 -22.40 -7.16 -13.70
N ASP A 80 -23.60 -6.61 -13.83
CA ASP A 80 -24.41 -6.73 -15.04
C ASP A 80 -24.03 -5.69 -16.12
N LEU A 81 -24.66 -5.80 -17.28
CA LEU A 81 -24.45 -4.88 -18.40
C LEU A 81 -24.95 -3.45 -18.13
N GLN A 82 -25.79 -3.27 -17.12
CA GLN A 82 -26.33 -1.98 -16.69
C GLN A 82 -25.44 -1.30 -15.63
N GLY A 83 -24.34 -1.94 -15.21
CA GLY A 83 -23.44 -1.41 -14.19
C GLY A 83 -23.98 -1.59 -12.77
N ARG A 84 -24.85 -2.57 -12.51
CA ARG A 84 -25.26 -2.94 -11.16
C ARG A 84 -24.46 -4.13 -10.66
N ILE A 85 -24.10 -4.09 -9.38
CA ILE A 85 -23.50 -5.23 -8.71
C ILE A 85 -24.55 -6.34 -8.57
N THR A 86 -24.29 -7.53 -9.09
CA THR A 86 -25.24 -8.66 -9.07
C THR A 86 -24.97 -9.69 -7.98
N GLY A 87 -23.78 -9.66 -7.39
CA GLY A 87 -23.39 -10.56 -6.31
C GLY A 87 -21.97 -10.25 -5.83
N VAL A 88 -21.72 -10.49 -4.54
CA VAL A 88 -20.44 -10.20 -3.89
C VAL A 88 -20.12 -11.32 -2.92
N LYS A 89 -18.90 -11.86 -2.96
CA LYS A 89 -18.46 -12.92 -2.06
C LYS A 89 -17.05 -12.66 -1.53
N LEU A 90 -16.93 -12.52 -0.21
CA LEU A 90 -15.64 -12.55 0.46
C LEU A 90 -15.05 -13.96 0.35
N VAL A 91 -13.92 -14.13 -0.33
CA VAL A 91 -13.29 -15.45 -0.56
C VAL A 91 -12.08 -15.67 0.34
N GLU A 92 -11.25 -14.66 0.57
CA GLU A 92 -10.08 -14.76 1.45
C GLU A 92 -9.78 -13.43 2.16
N HIS A 93 -9.43 -13.51 3.45
CA HIS A 93 -8.89 -12.38 4.21
C HIS A 93 -7.96 -12.86 5.32
N SER A 94 -7.03 -11.99 5.74
CA SER A 94 -6.12 -12.25 6.88
C SER A 94 -6.36 -11.31 8.07
N GLU A 95 -7.49 -10.62 8.10
CA GLU A 95 -7.81 -9.62 9.12
C GLU A 95 -7.97 -10.25 10.52
N PRO A 96 -7.44 -9.62 11.58
CA PRO A 96 -7.47 -10.15 12.95
C PRO A 96 -8.86 -10.05 13.62
N ILE A 97 -9.95 -9.97 12.86
CA ILE A 97 -11.33 -9.76 13.35
C ILE A 97 -11.82 -10.86 14.30
N VAL A 98 -11.42 -12.11 14.05
CA VAL A 98 -11.79 -13.27 14.88
C VAL A 98 -11.09 -13.20 16.25
N LEU A 99 -9.90 -12.61 16.30
CA LEU A 99 -9.17 -12.39 17.57
C LEU A 99 -9.88 -11.39 18.48
N VAL A 100 -10.70 -10.49 17.90
CA VAL A 100 -11.53 -9.52 18.64
C VAL A 100 -12.93 -10.08 18.93
N GLY A 101 -13.20 -11.35 18.59
CA GLY A 101 -14.47 -12.04 18.86
C GLY A 101 -15.58 -11.78 17.83
N ILE A 102 -15.26 -11.18 16.68
CA ILE A 102 -16.24 -10.94 15.61
C ILE A 102 -16.28 -12.17 14.69
N PRO A 103 -17.44 -12.82 14.52
CA PRO A 103 -17.55 -13.96 13.62
C PRO A 103 -17.42 -13.52 12.16
N GLU A 104 -16.74 -14.32 11.35
CA GLU A 104 -16.56 -14.07 9.92
C GLU A 104 -17.89 -13.92 9.16
N SER A 105 -18.92 -14.65 9.59
CA SER A 105 -20.27 -14.55 9.03
C SER A 105 -20.87 -13.14 9.12
N ALA A 106 -20.49 -12.34 10.12
CA ALA A 106 -20.94 -10.96 10.22
C ALA A 106 -20.35 -10.08 9.11
N ILE A 107 -19.06 -10.28 8.77
CA ILE A 107 -18.41 -9.54 7.68
C ILE A 107 -18.96 -10.00 6.34
N ARG A 108 -19.15 -11.31 6.14
CA ARG A 108 -19.81 -11.85 4.94
C ARG A 108 -21.19 -11.25 4.75
N ALA A 109 -22.01 -11.19 5.80
CA ALA A 109 -23.36 -10.62 5.74
C ALA A 109 -23.36 -9.13 5.35
N VAL A 110 -22.39 -8.34 5.82
CA VAL A 110 -22.27 -6.92 5.42
C VAL A 110 -21.74 -6.80 3.98
N THR A 111 -20.78 -7.63 3.60
CA THR A 111 -20.19 -7.65 2.25
C THR A 111 -21.22 -8.03 1.18
N GLU A 112 -22.11 -8.97 1.48
CA GLU A 112 -23.13 -9.44 0.54
C GLU A 112 -24.25 -8.41 0.28
N LYS A 113 -24.43 -7.40 1.16
CA LYS A 113 -25.42 -6.31 1.01
C LYS A 113 -25.12 -5.36 -0.16
N TYR A 114 -23.91 -5.37 -0.70
CA TYR A 114 -23.54 -4.58 -1.88
C TYR A 114 -24.22 -5.10 -3.17
N THR A 115 -24.85 -6.28 -3.11
CA THR A 115 -25.70 -6.79 -4.19
C THR A 115 -26.86 -5.81 -4.46
N GLY A 116 -26.99 -5.36 -5.71
CA GLY A 116 -27.98 -4.38 -6.16
C GLY A 116 -27.45 -2.95 -6.24
N LEU A 117 -26.24 -2.66 -5.74
CA LEU A 117 -25.63 -1.34 -5.80
C LEU A 117 -25.47 -0.86 -7.25
N ASP A 118 -25.78 0.42 -7.48
CA ASP A 118 -25.71 1.08 -8.78
C ASP A 118 -24.38 1.82 -8.96
N LEU A 119 -23.46 1.24 -9.75
CA LEU A 119 -22.15 1.85 -9.99
C LEU A 119 -22.25 3.14 -10.82
N VAL A 120 -23.33 3.32 -11.58
CA VAL A 120 -23.55 4.56 -12.34
C VAL A 120 -23.88 5.71 -11.39
N ALA A 121 -24.71 5.45 -10.39
CA ALA A 121 -25.01 6.42 -9.34
C ALA A 121 -23.75 6.75 -8.51
N GLU A 122 -22.96 5.73 -8.15
CA GLU A 122 -21.69 5.93 -7.44
C GLU A 122 -20.70 6.78 -8.25
N ALA A 123 -20.59 6.55 -9.56
CA ALA A 123 -19.71 7.35 -10.42
C ALA A 123 -20.09 8.85 -10.40
N GLN A 124 -21.38 9.18 -10.26
CA GLN A 124 -21.87 10.56 -10.24
C GLN A 124 -21.60 11.28 -8.92
N THR A 125 -21.53 10.55 -7.81
CA THR A 125 -21.22 11.10 -6.46
C THR A 125 -19.75 10.94 -6.07
N GLY A 126 -18.96 10.26 -6.90
CA GLY A 126 -17.55 9.96 -6.64
C GLY A 126 -17.34 8.82 -5.64
N GLY A 127 -18.28 7.89 -5.52
CA GLY A 127 -18.18 6.73 -4.63
C GLY A 127 -18.76 6.96 -3.23
N SER A 128 -19.74 7.86 -3.09
CA SER A 128 -20.39 8.17 -1.81
C SER A 128 -21.92 8.13 -1.89
N ALA A 129 -22.50 7.43 -2.86
CA ALA A 129 -23.96 7.38 -3.01
C ALA A 129 -24.61 6.43 -1.99
N HIS A 130 -23.93 5.35 -1.61
CA HIS A 130 -24.45 4.36 -0.68
C HIS A 130 -24.10 4.67 0.79
N GLU A 131 -24.90 4.08 1.69
CA GLU A 131 -24.66 4.12 3.12
C GLU A 131 -23.75 2.96 3.56
N LEU A 132 -22.76 3.29 4.39
CA LEU A 132 -21.76 2.33 4.84
C LEU A 132 -22.27 1.59 6.10
N ASP A 133 -22.59 0.31 5.95
CA ASP A 133 -22.93 -0.56 7.08
C ASP A 133 -21.65 -1.14 7.69
N ILE A 134 -21.41 -0.93 8.98
CA ILE A 134 -20.15 -1.26 9.64
C ILE A 134 -20.36 -2.26 10.78
N VAL A 135 -19.55 -3.32 10.79
CA VAL A 135 -19.42 -4.20 11.96
C VAL A 135 -18.50 -3.57 13.00
N SER A 136 -19.02 -3.34 14.20
CA SER A 136 -18.22 -2.77 15.29
C SER A 136 -17.05 -3.66 15.66
N GLY A 137 -15.89 -3.03 15.83
CA GLY A 137 -14.62 -3.72 16.08
C GLY A 137 -13.93 -4.23 14.81
N ALA A 138 -14.62 -4.20 13.65
CA ALA A 138 -14.06 -4.47 12.33
C ALA A 138 -14.26 -3.29 11.36
N THR A 139 -14.42 -2.08 11.89
CA THR A 139 -14.74 -0.87 11.11
C THR A 139 -13.79 -0.66 9.94
N VAL A 140 -12.49 -0.71 10.20
CA VAL A 140 -11.45 -0.62 9.17
C VAL A 140 -11.59 -1.69 8.10
N THR A 141 -11.70 -2.94 8.51
CA THR A 141 -11.82 -4.08 7.60
C THR A 141 -13.02 -3.91 6.68
N VAL A 142 -14.18 -3.51 7.21
CA VAL A 142 -15.39 -3.28 6.40
C VAL A 142 -15.22 -2.10 5.46
N MET A 143 -14.62 -1.00 5.90
CA MET A 143 -14.34 0.16 5.04
C MET A 143 -13.33 -0.12 3.91
N VAL A 144 -12.40 -1.04 4.13
CA VAL A 144 -11.45 -1.50 3.12
C VAL A 144 -12.17 -2.39 2.10
N ILE A 145 -13.07 -3.26 2.56
CA ILE A 145 -13.92 -4.09 1.70
C ILE A 145 -14.84 -3.21 0.83
N ASP A 146 -15.56 -2.28 1.45
CA ASP A 146 -16.40 -1.28 0.79
C ASP A 146 -15.65 -0.60 -0.37
N ASP A 147 -14.53 0.03 -0.03
CA ASP A 147 -13.69 0.75 -0.97
C ASP A 147 -13.23 -0.13 -2.14
N SER A 148 -12.88 -1.39 -1.84
CA SER A 148 -12.47 -2.37 -2.86
C SER A 148 -13.60 -2.72 -3.83
N ILE A 149 -14.83 -2.86 -3.32
CA ILE A 149 -16.02 -3.22 -4.09
C ILE A 149 -16.40 -2.08 -5.02
N VAL A 150 -16.57 -0.88 -4.49
CA VAL A 150 -17.03 0.28 -5.27
C VAL A 150 -16.01 0.62 -6.36
N ARG A 151 -14.72 0.68 -6.04
CA ARG A 151 -13.68 1.08 -7.01
C ARG A 151 -13.40 0.04 -8.07
N ALA A 152 -13.24 -1.22 -7.68
CA ALA A 152 -13.04 -2.28 -8.66
C ALA A 152 -14.27 -2.35 -9.59
N GLY A 153 -15.47 -2.18 -9.03
CA GLY A 153 -16.72 -2.03 -9.77
C GLY A 153 -16.67 -0.92 -10.80
N LEU A 154 -16.34 0.30 -10.38
CA LEU A 154 -16.23 1.47 -11.25
C LEU A 154 -15.18 1.30 -12.35
N GLN A 155 -14.00 0.75 -12.02
CA GLN A 155 -12.95 0.50 -13.00
C GLN A 155 -13.40 -0.49 -14.07
N VAL A 156 -14.01 -1.61 -13.67
CA VAL A 156 -14.56 -2.61 -14.61
C VAL A 156 -15.69 -2.01 -15.44
N ALA A 157 -16.64 -1.32 -14.80
CA ALA A 157 -17.78 -0.74 -15.47
C ALA A 157 -17.37 0.31 -16.52
N ARG A 158 -16.41 1.20 -16.20
CA ARG A 158 -15.87 2.18 -17.15
C ARG A 158 -15.10 1.53 -18.29
N ARG A 159 -14.24 0.55 -17.99
CA ARG A 159 -13.42 -0.12 -19.01
C ARG A 159 -14.24 -0.97 -19.97
N LEU A 160 -15.36 -1.52 -19.51
CA LEU A 160 -16.27 -2.33 -20.32
C LEU A 160 -17.46 -1.56 -20.89
N GLY A 161 -17.64 -0.28 -20.55
CA GLY A 161 -18.76 0.53 -21.03
C GLY A 161 -20.11 0.22 -20.38
N LEU A 162 -20.12 -0.40 -19.20
CA LEU A 162 -21.34 -0.87 -18.52
C LEU A 162 -22.16 0.31 -18.00
N GLY A 163 -23.47 0.24 -18.13
CA GLY A 163 -24.36 1.32 -17.69
C GLY A 163 -24.13 2.67 -18.39
N GLY A 164 -23.42 2.69 -19.52
CA GLY A 164 -23.05 3.91 -20.24
C GLY A 164 -21.87 4.67 -19.65
N LEU A 165 -21.20 4.11 -18.63
CA LEU A 165 -19.95 4.66 -18.10
C LEU A 165 -18.85 4.58 -19.17
N LYS A 166 -18.02 5.62 -19.26
CA LYS A 166 -16.92 5.68 -20.22
C LYS A 166 -15.58 5.50 -19.52
N PRO A 167 -14.56 4.94 -20.21
CA PRO A 167 -13.20 4.99 -19.71
C PRO A 167 -12.84 6.45 -19.38
N SER A 168 -12.18 6.66 -18.24
CA SER A 168 -11.56 7.96 -17.96
C SER A 168 -10.43 8.16 -18.97
N VAL A 169 -10.71 8.88 -20.05
CA VAL A 169 -9.70 9.24 -21.04
C VAL A 169 -8.94 10.40 -20.42
N ALA A 170 -7.66 10.18 -20.06
CA ALA A 170 -6.76 11.29 -19.77
C ALA A 170 -6.87 12.27 -20.93
N GLU A 171 -7.35 13.50 -20.68
CA GLU A 171 -7.56 14.48 -21.73
C GLU A 171 -6.25 14.63 -22.52
N ALA A 172 -6.33 14.44 -23.85
CA ALA A 172 -5.22 14.65 -24.74
C ALA A 172 -4.93 16.16 -24.82
N GLY A 173 -4.20 16.66 -23.83
CA GLY A 173 -3.71 18.02 -23.71
C GLY A 173 -2.29 18.04 -23.12
N PRO A 174 -1.62 19.21 -23.08
CA PRO A 174 -0.39 19.36 -22.32
C PRO A 174 -0.67 18.96 -20.87
N GLY A 175 0.12 18.01 -20.34
CA GLY A 175 -0.01 17.58 -18.94
C GLY A 175 0.42 18.71 -18.00
N LEU A 176 -0.22 18.80 -16.85
CA LEU A 176 0.23 19.69 -15.78
C LEU A 176 1.02 18.89 -14.76
N GLN A 177 2.08 19.47 -14.22
CA GLN A 177 2.81 18.91 -13.07
C GLN A 177 3.13 20.02 -12.06
N LEU A 178 3.50 19.64 -10.85
CA LEU A 178 4.00 20.60 -9.87
C LEU A 178 5.27 21.28 -10.39
N LYS A 179 5.34 22.60 -10.22
CA LYS A 179 6.52 23.38 -10.57
C LYS A 179 7.76 22.86 -9.85
N HIS A 180 8.81 22.63 -10.63
CA HIS A 180 10.12 22.32 -10.10
C HIS A 180 10.92 23.62 -9.89
N TYR A 181 11.74 23.65 -8.85
CA TYR A 181 12.64 24.77 -8.55
C TYR A 181 14.05 24.22 -8.42
N ASP A 182 15.04 24.93 -8.94
CA ASP A 182 16.45 24.65 -8.65
C ASP A 182 16.75 24.97 -7.17
N ASP A 183 17.69 24.24 -6.58
CA ASP A 183 18.02 24.32 -5.14
C ASP A 183 18.28 25.77 -4.67
N GLY A 184 17.43 26.23 -3.75
CA GLY A 184 17.62 27.49 -2.99
C GLY A 184 16.71 28.66 -3.36
N ASP A 185 15.99 28.60 -4.49
CA ASP A 185 15.19 29.73 -5.00
C ASP A 185 13.66 29.60 -4.80
N VAL A 186 13.22 28.66 -3.94
CA VAL A 186 11.78 28.45 -3.68
C VAL A 186 11.19 29.65 -2.91
N PRO A 187 10.20 30.37 -3.46
CA PRO A 187 9.54 31.47 -2.76
C PRO A 187 8.84 31.01 -1.47
N VAL A 188 8.94 31.83 -0.43
CA VAL A 188 8.27 31.61 0.86
C VAL A 188 7.25 32.72 1.11
N SER A 189 6.07 32.36 1.59
CA SER A 189 4.98 33.29 1.92
C SER A 189 4.59 33.20 3.40
N ASP A 190 3.31 33.40 3.71
CA ASP A 190 2.74 33.32 5.06
C ASP A 190 1.45 32.48 5.06
N TRP A 191 0.94 32.15 6.25
CA TRP A 191 -0.27 31.33 6.37
C TRP A 191 -1.48 32.01 5.72
N GLN A 192 -1.67 33.31 5.97
CA GLN A 192 -2.81 34.05 5.47
C GLN A 192 -2.88 34.06 3.94
N THR A 193 -1.73 34.16 3.26
CA THR A 193 -1.65 34.10 1.79
C THR A 193 -2.02 32.72 1.29
N LEU A 194 -1.45 31.66 1.87
CA LEU A 194 -1.74 30.27 1.47
C LEU A 194 -3.21 29.88 1.75
N ALA A 195 -3.81 30.39 2.82
CA ALA A 195 -5.23 30.19 3.10
C ALA A 195 -6.12 30.99 2.13
N GLY A 196 -5.69 32.20 1.74
CA GLY A 196 -6.43 33.09 0.85
C GLY A 196 -6.44 32.65 -0.61
N ASP A 197 -5.35 32.03 -1.10
CA ASP A 197 -5.23 31.59 -2.50
C ASP A 197 -5.67 30.14 -2.74
N GLY A 198 -6.07 29.43 -1.67
CA GLY A 198 -6.57 28.06 -1.73
C GLY A 198 -5.50 26.98 -1.59
N SER A 199 -4.24 27.34 -1.39
CA SER A 199 -3.14 26.39 -1.08
C SER A 199 -3.39 25.61 0.21
N ILE A 200 -4.06 26.24 1.17
CA ILE A 200 -4.60 25.62 2.38
C ILE A 200 -6.12 25.65 2.27
N ARG A 201 -6.76 24.48 2.34
CA ARG A 201 -8.22 24.34 2.37
C ARG A 201 -8.67 23.84 3.73
N SER A 202 -9.87 24.21 4.16
CA SER A 202 -10.39 23.84 5.48
C SER A 202 -11.79 23.26 5.41
N LEU A 203 -12.08 22.32 6.32
CA LEU A 203 -13.39 21.83 6.69
C LEU A 203 -13.66 22.20 8.15
N GLN A 204 -14.72 22.97 8.38
CA GLN A 204 -15.13 23.37 9.72
C GLN A 204 -16.52 22.80 9.98
N LEU A 205 -16.61 21.94 10.99
CA LEU A 205 -17.86 21.33 11.42
C LEU A 205 -18.13 21.72 12.87
N ASP A 206 -19.35 22.20 13.11
CA ASP A 206 -19.91 22.41 14.44
C ASP A 206 -20.75 21.19 14.88
N VAL A 207 -21.08 21.13 16.18
CA VAL A 207 -21.88 20.04 16.75
C VAL A 207 -23.27 19.98 16.11
N GLY A 208 -23.86 21.12 15.77
CA GLY A 208 -25.18 21.22 15.12
C GLY A 208 -25.20 20.60 13.73
N GLN A 209 -24.18 20.87 12.90
CA GLN A 209 -24.00 20.32 11.56
C GLN A 209 -23.86 18.79 11.62
N VAL A 210 -23.06 18.27 12.54
CA VAL A 210 -22.91 16.83 12.73
C VAL A 210 -24.22 16.19 13.18
N ASN A 211 -24.94 16.82 14.11
CA ASN A 211 -26.24 16.32 14.56
C ASN A 211 -27.26 16.26 13.42
N ARG A 212 -27.38 17.31 12.61
CA ARG A 212 -28.25 17.31 11.42
C ARG A 212 -27.87 16.25 10.41
N ALA A 213 -26.57 16.08 10.12
CA ALA A 213 -26.13 15.06 9.16
C ALA A 213 -26.56 13.64 9.58
N PHE A 214 -26.54 13.32 10.88
CA PHE A 214 -27.06 12.05 11.40
C PHE A 214 -28.59 11.97 11.47
N GLU A 215 -29.30 13.10 11.50
CA GLU A 215 -30.76 13.12 11.35
C GLU A 215 -31.17 12.83 9.90
N GLU A 216 -30.40 13.36 8.94
CA GLU A 216 -30.61 13.15 7.50
C GLU A 216 -30.40 11.70 7.07
N THR A 217 -29.60 10.90 7.78
CA THR A 217 -29.47 9.45 7.51
C THR A 217 -30.73 8.65 7.90
N GLY A 218 -31.63 9.22 8.70
CA GLY A 218 -32.84 8.53 9.16
C GLY A 218 -32.61 7.37 10.13
N ASP A 219 -31.40 7.17 10.67
CA ASP A 219 -31.14 6.12 11.67
C ASP A 219 -31.64 6.55 13.06
N ASP A 220 -32.81 6.05 13.46
CA ASP A 220 -33.43 6.29 14.77
C ASP A 220 -32.46 6.08 15.96
N ARG A 221 -31.52 5.14 15.86
CA ARG A 221 -30.55 4.87 16.94
C ARG A 221 -29.52 6.01 17.05
N ALA A 222 -29.12 6.58 15.91
CA ALA A 222 -28.22 7.72 15.83
C ALA A 222 -28.90 9.02 16.26
N ILE A 223 -30.16 9.22 15.86
CA ILE A 223 -30.98 10.38 16.20
C ILE A 223 -31.18 10.47 17.72
N ARG A 224 -31.42 9.34 18.40
CA ARG A 224 -31.59 9.30 19.87
C ARG A 224 -30.32 9.59 20.67
N ARG A 225 -29.16 9.71 20.01
CA ARG A 225 -27.86 9.91 20.66
C ARG A 225 -27.06 11.05 20.01
N PRO A 226 -27.57 12.29 20.05
CA PRO A 226 -26.85 13.41 19.47
C PRO A 226 -25.51 13.65 20.17
N GLU A 227 -24.57 14.23 19.42
CA GLU A 227 -23.30 14.71 19.95
C GLU A 227 -23.57 15.81 20.99
N ARG A 228 -22.80 15.80 22.09
CA ARG A 228 -23.06 16.67 23.24
C ARG A 228 -22.33 18.01 23.11
N GLY A 229 -23.03 19.10 23.42
CA GLY A 229 -22.47 20.45 23.43
C GLY A 229 -23.48 21.49 22.94
N ALA A 230 -23.07 22.75 22.93
CA ALA A 230 -23.81 23.79 22.22
C ALA A 230 -23.69 23.55 20.70
N ALA A 231 -24.68 23.97 19.91
CA ALA A 231 -24.72 23.67 18.49
C ALA A 231 -23.53 24.31 17.74
N GLU A 232 -23.12 25.49 18.18
CA GLU A 232 -22.00 26.28 17.67
C GLU A 232 -20.62 25.83 18.19
N ASP A 233 -20.57 24.86 19.11
CA ASP A 233 -19.29 24.32 19.57
C ASP A 233 -18.54 23.69 18.39
N THR A 234 -17.26 24.01 18.24
CA THR A 234 -16.40 23.39 17.23
C THR A 234 -16.30 21.88 17.48
N PHE A 235 -16.84 21.09 16.55
CA PHE A 235 -16.65 19.65 16.54
C PHE A 235 -15.26 19.32 16.01
N ILE A 236 -14.95 19.80 14.80
CA ILE A 236 -13.61 19.73 14.21
C ILE A 236 -13.39 20.91 13.26
N ASN A 237 -12.18 21.46 13.29
CA ASN A 237 -11.66 22.37 12.30
C ASN A 237 -10.40 21.73 11.71
N MET A 238 -10.53 21.21 10.50
CA MET A 238 -9.52 20.45 9.77
C MET A 238 -9.00 21.27 8.60
N HIS A 239 -7.69 21.28 8.37
CA HIS A 239 -7.07 21.90 7.21
C HIS A 239 -6.21 20.89 6.45
N VAL A 240 -6.09 21.05 5.13
CA VAL A 240 -5.20 20.27 4.28
C VAL A 240 -4.39 21.17 3.34
N ALA A 241 -3.16 20.79 3.06
CA ALA A 241 -2.29 21.41 2.06
C ALA A 241 -1.40 20.36 1.39
N LEU A 242 -1.18 20.47 0.08
CA LEU A 242 -0.26 19.61 -0.68
C LEU A 242 1.19 20.12 -0.49
N VAL A 243 1.87 19.60 0.52
CA VAL A 243 3.22 20.07 0.92
C VAL A 243 4.35 19.52 0.06
N SER A 244 4.07 18.57 -0.83
CA SER A 244 5.00 18.21 -1.91
C SER A 244 5.11 19.30 -2.99
N ALA A 245 4.20 20.29 -3.03
CA ALA A 245 4.41 21.49 -3.82
C ALA A 245 5.46 22.39 -3.14
N PRO A 246 6.61 22.70 -3.79
CA PRO A 246 7.76 23.28 -3.09
C PRO A 246 7.49 24.56 -2.31
N GLU A 247 6.79 25.53 -2.91
CA GLU A 247 6.43 26.79 -2.25
C GLU A 247 5.51 26.58 -1.03
N ILE A 248 4.56 25.66 -1.12
CA ILE A 248 3.62 25.34 -0.03
C ILE A 248 4.39 24.64 1.10
N GLY A 249 5.20 23.63 0.76
CA GLY A 249 5.99 22.87 1.71
C GLY A 249 7.04 23.72 2.43
N ARG A 250 7.85 24.50 1.69
CA ARG A 250 8.85 25.41 2.27
C ARG A 250 8.21 26.46 3.18
N THR A 251 7.04 26.99 2.80
CA THR A 251 6.33 27.96 3.64
C THR A 251 5.80 27.35 4.93
N LEU A 252 5.13 26.20 4.86
CA LEU A 252 4.47 25.60 6.03
C LEU A 252 5.42 24.86 6.97
N LEU A 253 6.44 24.19 6.43
CA LEU A 253 7.35 23.34 7.18
C LEU A 253 8.65 24.06 7.57
N GLY A 254 9.05 25.06 6.79
CA GLY A 254 10.35 25.71 6.91
C GLY A 254 11.46 24.90 6.23
N ALA A 255 12.67 25.46 6.19
CA ALA A 255 13.75 24.91 5.37
C ALA A 255 14.17 23.48 5.78
N ASP A 256 14.43 23.26 7.07
CA ASP A 256 14.95 21.99 7.59
C ASP A 256 13.91 20.87 7.49
N GLU A 257 12.67 21.15 7.88
CA GLU A 257 11.61 20.14 7.89
C GLU A 257 11.12 19.81 6.47
N TYR A 258 11.17 20.78 5.55
CA TYR A 258 10.93 20.50 4.14
C TYR A 258 12.05 19.63 3.52
N ALA A 259 13.32 19.84 3.90
CA ALA A 259 14.39 18.93 3.48
C ALA A 259 14.16 17.51 4.04
N ASN A 260 13.72 17.38 5.30
CA ASN A 260 13.33 16.09 5.88
C ASN A 260 12.14 15.42 5.17
N LEU A 261 11.24 16.23 4.58
CA LEU A 261 10.13 15.75 3.75
C LEU A 261 10.66 15.23 2.41
N GLU A 262 11.51 15.99 1.73
CA GLU A 262 12.13 15.58 0.46
C GLU A 262 12.93 14.28 0.62
N ASP A 263 13.70 14.14 1.71
CA ASP A 263 14.43 12.91 2.04
C ASP A 263 13.51 11.71 2.36
N TRP A 264 12.24 11.97 2.70
CA TRP A 264 11.26 10.92 3.01
C TRP A 264 10.47 10.43 1.80
N LEU A 265 10.33 11.28 0.78
CA LEU A 265 9.58 10.97 -0.43
C LEU A 265 10.47 10.26 -1.43
N GLU A 266 9.99 9.12 -1.94
CA GLU A 266 10.59 8.44 -3.08
C GLU A 266 10.04 9.04 -4.40
N GLU A 267 10.65 8.66 -5.52
CA GLU A 267 10.26 9.16 -6.84
C GLU A 267 8.76 8.87 -7.13
N GLY A 268 8.01 9.92 -7.47
CA GLY A 268 6.58 9.84 -7.74
C GLY A 268 5.67 9.87 -6.50
N GLU A 269 6.22 9.77 -5.29
CA GLU A 269 5.43 9.95 -4.06
C GLU A 269 5.09 11.43 -3.84
N GLN A 270 3.94 11.68 -3.23
CA GLN A 270 3.46 13.03 -2.89
C GLN A 270 3.19 13.12 -1.39
N ALA A 271 2.96 14.33 -0.86
CA ALA A 271 2.62 14.50 0.54
C ALA A 271 1.60 15.59 0.79
N ILE A 272 0.68 15.30 1.72
CA ILE A 272 -0.24 16.30 2.27
C ILE A 272 0.06 16.52 3.75
N LEU A 273 -0.13 17.77 4.19
CA LEU A 273 -0.20 18.14 5.59
C LEU A 273 -1.68 18.20 5.99
N VAL A 274 -2.05 17.50 7.07
CA VAL A 274 -3.38 17.58 7.67
C VAL A 274 -3.25 18.17 9.08
N LEU A 275 -4.04 19.19 9.34
CA LEU A 275 -4.07 19.91 10.61
C LEU A 275 -5.46 19.78 11.22
N GLY A 276 -5.54 19.66 12.54
CA GLY A 276 -6.80 19.43 13.24
C GLY A 276 -6.85 20.11 14.59
N ARG A 277 -8.01 20.68 14.92
CA ARG A 277 -8.37 21.12 16.26
C ARG A 277 -9.87 20.94 16.50
N GLY A 278 -10.26 20.74 17.75
CA GLY A 278 -11.65 20.55 18.14
C GLY A 278 -11.82 19.36 19.07
N LYS A 279 -13.07 18.95 19.27
CA LYS A 279 -13.44 17.79 20.11
C LYS A 279 -13.17 16.46 19.40
N TYR A 280 -13.26 16.45 18.07
CA TYR A 280 -13.07 15.27 17.24
C TYR A 280 -11.69 15.25 16.60
N SER A 281 -11.10 14.06 16.50
CA SER A 281 -9.78 13.83 15.89
C SER A 281 -9.94 13.15 14.54
N PHE A 282 -9.17 13.60 13.55
CA PHE A 282 -9.12 12.95 12.22
C PHE A 282 -8.28 11.67 12.22
N LYS A 283 -7.51 11.40 13.29
CA LYS A 283 -6.58 10.25 13.32
C LYS A 283 -7.27 8.92 13.52
N GLY A 284 -8.38 8.92 14.25
CA GLY A 284 -9.10 7.70 14.53
C GLY A 284 -8.76 7.02 15.84
N SER A 285 -9.38 5.86 16.04
CA SER A 285 -9.08 4.95 17.15
C SER A 285 -8.03 3.90 16.79
N GLY A 286 -7.84 3.64 15.50
CA GLY A 286 -6.88 2.67 14.97
C GLY A 286 -5.43 3.14 14.89
N TYR A 287 -5.13 4.40 15.22
CA TYR A 287 -3.78 4.97 15.12
C TYR A 287 -2.88 4.48 16.27
N VAL A 288 -2.28 3.31 16.08
CA VAL A 288 -1.20 2.70 16.89
C VAL A 288 -0.09 2.20 15.94
N ARG A 289 1.07 1.75 16.45
CA ARG A 289 2.12 1.17 15.59
C ARG A 289 1.56 -0.04 14.81
N GLY A 290 1.72 -0.03 13.49
CA GLY A 290 1.10 -0.97 12.53
C GLY A 290 -0.38 -0.68 12.22
N GLY A 291 -0.92 0.44 12.71
CA GLY A 291 -2.31 0.83 12.59
C GLY A 291 -2.60 1.69 11.37
N ILE A 292 -3.89 1.94 11.14
CA ILE A 292 -4.38 2.76 10.03
C ILE A 292 -5.09 4.00 10.55
N PHE A 293 -5.18 5.01 9.69
CA PHE A 293 -5.99 6.20 9.93
C PHE A 293 -7.43 5.92 9.50
N ASP A 294 -8.27 5.53 10.45
CA ASP A 294 -9.62 4.99 10.19
C ASP A 294 -10.68 6.07 9.92
N ARG A 295 -10.35 7.36 10.09
CA ARG A 295 -11.28 8.49 9.91
C ARG A 295 -11.00 9.36 8.69
N ILE A 296 -9.88 9.16 8.01
CA ILE A 296 -9.54 9.92 6.82
C ILE A 296 -9.16 9.02 5.66
N GLN A 297 -9.52 9.45 4.47
CA GLN A 297 -9.12 8.83 3.22
C GLN A 297 -8.99 9.91 2.16
N LEU A 298 -7.95 9.82 1.34
CA LEU A 298 -7.82 10.64 0.14
C LEU A 298 -8.55 9.95 -1.01
N ILE A 299 -9.35 10.70 -1.75
CA ILE A 299 -10.11 10.23 -2.92
C ILE A 299 -9.80 11.14 -4.11
N GLN A 300 -9.39 10.56 -5.24
CA GLN A 300 -9.17 11.26 -6.50
C GLN A 300 -9.64 10.40 -7.67
N GLY A 301 -10.63 10.89 -8.42
CA GLY A 301 -11.27 10.10 -9.48
C GLY A 301 -11.81 8.77 -8.93
N ASP A 302 -11.33 7.66 -9.48
CA ASP A 302 -11.66 6.30 -9.01
C ASP A 302 -10.64 5.75 -8.01
N GLY A 303 -9.54 6.48 -7.75
CA GLY A 303 -8.44 6.09 -6.87
C GLY A 303 -8.60 6.64 -5.44
N SER A 304 -8.04 5.92 -4.47
CA SER A 304 -7.93 6.39 -3.09
C SER A 304 -6.64 5.97 -2.43
N VAL A 305 -6.33 6.70 -1.37
CA VAL A 305 -5.27 6.36 -0.43
C VAL A 305 -5.84 6.34 0.97
N ARG A 306 -5.79 5.16 1.59
CA ARG A 306 -5.93 5.02 3.05
C ARG A 306 -4.54 5.07 3.67
N PHE A 307 -4.37 5.92 4.68
CA PHE A 307 -3.07 6.12 5.28
C PHE A 307 -2.78 5.10 6.37
N HIS A 308 -1.54 4.64 6.41
CA HIS A 308 -0.97 3.77 7.44
C HIS A 308 0.09 4.52 8.25
N ASP A 309 0.45 3.99 9.41
CA ASP A 309 1.50 4.54 10.26
C ASP A 309 2.86 4.73 9.55
N ARG A 310 3.22 3.86 8.61
CA ARG A 310 4.45 3.98 7.79
C ARG A 310 4.41 5.15 6.79
N MET A 311 3.21 5.60 6.43
CA MET A 311 2.98 6.72 5.54
C MET A 311 2.80 8.03 6.33
N HIS A 312 3.10 8.04 7.62
CA HIS A 312 2.79 9.13 8.52
C HIS A 312 4.03 9.64 9.26
N ARG A 313 4.13 10.97 9.38
CA ARG A 313 5.04 11.64 10.32
C ARG A 313 4.30 12.73 11.08
N ARG A 314 4.58 12.86 12.37
CA ARG A 314 4.04 13.98 13.18
C ARG A 314 4.92 15.21 12.99
N LEU A 315 4.29 16.33 12.69
CA LEU A 315 4.94 17.63 12.65
C LEU A 315 4.89 18.31 14.02
N GLY A 316 6.01 18.89 14.47
CA GLY A 316 6.08 19.55 15.78
C GLY A 316 5.46 20.94 15.81
N ARG A 317 5.65 21.73 14.74
CA ARG A 317 5.16 23.10 14.61
C ARG A 317 5.06 23.50 13.14
N LEU A 318 4.23 24.50 12.86
CA LEU A 318 4.23 25.21 11.58
C LEU A 318 5.32 26.29 11.61
N ALA A 319 5.92 26.57 10.45
CA ALA A 319 6.92 27.62 10.30
C ALA A 319 6.34 29.05 10.29
N PRO A 320 5.19 29.35 9.63
CA PRO A 320 4.64 30.70 9.60
C PRO A 320 4.16 31.16 10.99
N ALA A 321 4.52 32.38 11.39
CA ALA A 321 4.18 32.95 12.70
C ALA A 321 2.70 33.37 12.81
N ASP A 322 2.04 33.61 11.68
CA ASP A 322 0.63 33.95 11.55
C ASP A 322 -0.29 32.73 11.49
N ALA A 323 0.28 31.52 11.52
CA ALA A 323 -0.49 30.28 11.53
C ALA A 323 -1.31 30.11 12.84
N PRO A 324 -2.59 29.69 12.76
CA PRO A 324 -3.37 29.31 13.92
C PRO A 324 -2.74 28.15 14.69
N SER A 325 -3.13 28.01 15.96
CA SER A 325 -2.77 26.83 16.73
C SER A 325 -3.67 25.63 16.39
N PHE A 326 -3.04 24.45 16.30
CA PHE A 326 -3.67 23.16 16.07
C PHE A 326 -3.23 22.16 17.13
N THR A 327 -4.08 21.19 17.45
CA THR A 327 -3.76 20.10 18.39
C THR A 327 -3.18 18.88 17.67
N GLU A 328 -3.47 18.74 16.38
CA GLU A 328 -3.02 17.66 15.52
C GLU A 328 -2.33 18.26 14.30
N LEU A 329 -1.09 17.82 14.03
CA LEU A 329 -0.26 18.29 12.92
C LEU A 329 0.47 17.08 12.35
N ASP A 330 0.08 16.64 11.16
CA ASP A 330 0.47 15.35 10.65
C ASP A 330 0.70 15.38 9.14
N LEU A 331 1.85 14.86 8.73
CA LEU A 331 2.23 14.67 7.34
C LEU A 331 1.84 13.26 6.90
N PHE A 332 1.26 13.17 5.71
CA PHE A 332 0.84 11.94 5.09
C PHE A 332 1.44 11.79 3.71
N ARG A 333 2.16 10.69 3.52
CA ARG A 333 2.74 10.29 2.24
C ARG A 333 1.71 9.58 1.39
N ILE A 334 1.64 9.97 0.14
CA ILE A 334 0.78 9.42 -0.90
C ILE A 334 1.69 8.55 -1.79
N PRO A 335 1.50 7.21 -1.82
CA PRO A 335 2.33 6.31 -2.61
C PRO A 335 2.24 6.58 -4.12
N ALA A 336 3.36 6.38 -4.84
CA ALA A 336 3.43 6.60 -6.30
C ALA A 336 2.51 5.65 -7.09
N ASP A 337 2.30 4.43 -6.59
CA ASP A 337 1.43 3.42 -7.20
C ASP A 337 -0.08 3.67 -6.98
N SER A 338 -0.45 4.72 -6.23
CA SER A 338 -1.84 5.13 -6.05
C SER A 338 -2.47 5.76 -7.31
N GLY A 339 -1.65 6.16 -8.28
CA GLY A 339 -2.10 6.90 -9.46
C GLY A 339 -2.52 8.34 -9.16
N PHE A 340 -2.13 8.88 -8.00
CA PHE A 340 -2.42 10.24 -7.60
C PHE A 340 -1.71 11.27 -8.50
N ASP A 341 -2.49 12.19 -9.07
CA ASP A 341 -2.01 13.31 -9.86
C ASP A 341 -2.14 14.62 -9.04
N PRO A 342 -1.04 15.26 -8.64
CA PRO A 342 -1.08 16.50 -7.85
C PRO A 342 -1.68 17.70 -8.61
N ALA A 343 -1.85 17.63 -9.93
CA ALA A 343 -2.49 18.68 -10.72
C ALA A 343 -4.02 18.56 -10.76
N GLU A 344 -4.56 17.38 -10.48
CA GLU A 344 -6.00 17.11 -10.52
C GLU A 344 -6.68 17.36 -9.16
N PRO A 345 -7.96 17.78 -9.14
CA PRO A 345 -8.71 17.93 -7.90
C PRO A 345 -8.82 16.60 -7.13
N PHE A 346 -8.64 16.64 -5.82
CA PHE A 346 -8.88 15.52 -4.92
C PHE A 346 -9.71 15.97 -3.71
N ARG A 347 -10.20 15.02 -2.92
CA ARG A 347 -10.86 15.32 -1.65
C ARG A 347 -10.28 14.46 -0.54
N LEU A 348 -10.12 15.07 0.63
CA LEU A 348 -9.87 14.35 1.87
C LEU A 348 -11.22 14.14 2.55
N GLN A 349 -11.70 12.90 2.55
CA GLN A 349 -12.95 12.55 3.19
C GLN A 349 -12.72 12.28 4.67
N LEU A 350 -13.54 12.90 5.52
CA LEU A 350 -13.61 12.67 6.95
C LEU A 350 -14.80 11.78 7.27
N LEU A 351 -14.55 10.64 7.91
CA LEU A 351 -15.58 9.78 8.47
C LEU A 351 -15.88 10.18 9.91
N VAL A 352 -17.14 10.49 10.19
CA VAL A 352 -17.62 10.79 11.53
C VAL A 352 -18.48 9.63 12.02
N GLN A 353 -18.13 9.12 13.19
CA GLN A 353 -18.83 8.02 13.85
C GLN A 353 -19.63 8.49 15.07
N ARG A 354 -20.77 7.84 15.32
CA ARG A 354 -21.62 8.02 16.49
C ARG A 354 -21.91 6.69 17.15
N ALA A 355 -21.65 6.56 18.44
CA ALA A 355 -21.92 5.33 19.18
C ALA A 355 -23.42 5.16 19.47
N VAL A 356 -24.07 4.20 18.80
CA VAL A 356 -25.51 3.93 18.91
C VAL A 356 -25.84 2.77 19.86
N GLY A 357 -24.85 1.94 20.20
CA GLY A 357 -24.98 0.83 21.15
C GLY A 357 -23.68 0.59 21.93
N ALA A 358 -23.60 -0.54 22.63
CA ALA A 358 -22.36 -0.93 23.33
C ALA A 358 -21.23 -1.28 22.35
N ILE A 359 -21.60 -1.90 21.24
CA ILE A 359 -20.74 -2.29 20.14
C ILE A 359 -21.42 -1.93 18.81
N GLU A 360 -22.14 -0.82 18.74
CA GLU A 360 -22.76 -0.39 17.49
C GLU A 360 -22.46 1.07 17.26
N LYS A 361 -22.16 1.41 16.01
CA LYS A 361 -21.85 2.77 15.59
C LYS A 361 -22.58 3.08 14.29
N ALA A 362 -23.10 4.29 14.19
CA ALA A 362 -23.57 4.89 12.94
C ALA A 362 -22.47 5.80 12.37
N PHE A 363 -22.47 5.99 11.06
CA PHE A 363 -21.43 6.74 10.37
C PHE A 363 -22.03 7.72 9.37
N THR A 364 -21.31 8.82 9.13
CA THR A 364 -21.58 9.79 8.07
C THR A 364 -20.24 10.37 7.59
N THR A 365 -20.18 10.89 6.37
CA THR A 365 -18.94 11.40 5.76
C THR A 365 -19.05 12.88 5.45
N PHE A 366 -17.91 13.56 5.51
CA PHE A 366 -17.77 14.97 5.11
C PHE A 366 -16.54 15.13 4.23
N ASP A 367 -16.71 15.77 3.08
CA ASP A 367 -15.63 15.91 2.10
C ASP A 367 -14.94 17.28 2.23
N LEU A 368 -13.60 17.26 2.35
CA LEU A 368 -12.76 18.45 2.20
C LEU A 368 -12.13 18.42 0.80
N GLY A 369 -12.73 19.16 -0.14
CA GLY A 369 -12.23 19.30 -1.51
C GLY A 369 -10.96 20.17 -1.60
N TYR A 370 -10.00 19.71 -2.40
CA TYR A 370 -8.74 20.37 -2.68
C TYR A 370 -8.48 20.42 -4.19
N ARG A 371 -8.00 21.57 -4.66
CA ARG A 371 -7.46 21.74 -6.01
C ARG A 371 -6.17 22.53 -5.88
N THR A 372 -5.10 21.99 -6.42
CA THR A 372 -3.80 22.67 -6.46
C THR A 372 -3.93 23.96 -7.27
N PRO A 373 -3.61 25.13 -6.70
CA PRO A 373 -3.70 26.38 -7.44
C PRO A 373 -2.79 26.38 -8.67
N ASP A 374 -3.30 26.87 -9.80
CA ASP A 374 -2.60 26.84 -11.10
C ASP A 374 -1.21 27.51 -11.05
N ARG A 375 -0.98 28.44 -10.11
CA ARG A 375 0.34 29.09 -9.88
C ARG A 375 1.44 28.10 -9.49
N TYR A 376 1.11 26.94 -8.93
CA TYR A 376 2.06 25.89 -8.56
C TYR A 376 2.20 24.81 -9.63
N LEU A 377 1.51 24.97 -10.76
CA LEU A 377 1.54 24.04 -11.87
C LEU A 377 2.33 24.60 -13.05
N GLU A 378 2.98 23.72 -13.78
CA GLU A 378 3.63 24.03 -15.06
C GLU A 378 3.18 23.05 -16.14
N THR A 379 3.14 23.53 -17.37
CA THR A 379 2.76 22.74 -18.53
C THR A 379 3.95 21.91 -19.01
N VAL A 380 3.76 20.60 -19.08
CA VAL A 380 4.69 19.69 -19.71
C VAL A 380 4.08 19.17 -20.99
N HIS A 381 4.88 19.15 -22.06
CA HIS A 381 4.53 18.39 -23.24
C HIS A 381 4.63 16.89 -22.91
N LYS A 382 3.52 16.32 -22.45
CA LYS A 382 3.35 14.86 -22.43
C LYS A 382 3.34 14.43 -23.89
N MET A 383 4.44 13.85 -24.40
CA MET A 383 4.39 13.20 -25.71
C MET A 383 3.24 12.19 -25.65
N PRO A 384 2.32 12.16 -26.62
CA PRO A 384 1.28 11.16 -26.63
C PRO A 384 2.00 9.81 -26.63
N SER A 385 1.87 9.05 -25.54
CA SER A 385 2.22 7.66 -25.63
C SER A 385 1.23 7.08 -26.63
N THR A 386 1.71 6.76 -27.82
CA THR A 386 1.06 5.75 -28.66
C THR A 386 1.33 4.41 -28.00
N GLY A 387 0.87 4.25 -26.75
CA GLY A 387 0.70 2.97 -26.09
C GLY A 387 -0.65 2.45 -26.54
N LYS A 388 -0.66 1.27 -27.17
CA LYS A 388 -1.89 0.54 -27.45
C LYS A 388 -2.77 0.56 -26.19
N ASN A 389 -4.00 1.03 -26.32
CA ASN A 389 -5.03 0.79 -25.33
C ASN A 389 -5.13 -0.72 -25.08
N GLY A 390 -4.67 -1.15 -23.91
CA GLY A 390 -4.60 -2.54 -23.48
C GLY A 390 -3.59 -2.66 -22.34
N ALA A 391 -4.11 -2.72 -21.12
CA ALA A 391 -3.36 -2.84 -19.85
C ALA A 391 -2.62 -1.56 -19.41
N ALA A 392 -3.36 -0.65 -18.77
CA ALA A 392 -2.78 0.12 -17.67
C ALA A 392 -2.49 -0.85 -16.52
N ASP A 393 -1.20 -1.09 -16.33
CA ASP A 393 -0.47 -1.49 -15.14
C ASP A 393 -1.29 -2.10 -13.99
N ALA A 394 -1.40 -3.42 -14.02
CA ALA A 394 -1.34 -4.18 -12.79
C ALA A 394 0.03 -3.91 -12.14
N SER A 395 0.04 -3.68 -10.83
CA SER A 395 1.25 -3.61 -10.01
C SER A 395 2.30 -4.66 -10.44
N PRO A 396 3.62 -4.39 -10.31
CA PRO A 396 4.68 -5.27 -10.82
C PRO A 396 4.82 -6.64 -10.10
N ALA A 397 3.76 -7.16 -9.48
CA ALA A 397 3.72 -8.45 -8.82
C ALA A 397 3.15 -9.61 -9.68
N SER A 398 2.71 -9.38 -10.91
CA SER A 398 2.03 -10.41 -11.71
C SER A 398 2.54 -10.47 -13.16
N ASN A 399 3.76 -10.97 -13.35
CA ASN A 399 4.24 -11.33 -14.68
C ASN A 399 5.34 -12.40 -14.57
N PRO A 400 5.15 -13.69 -14.89
CA PRO A 400 6.25 -14.66 -14.89
C PRO A 400 7.37 -14.28 -15.89
N ASP A 401 7.04 -13.58 -16.98
CA ASP A 401 8.00 -13.07 -17.97
C ASP A 401 8.56 -11.68 -17.63
N ALA A 402 7.83 -10.78 -16.94
CA ALA A 402 8.48 -9.59 -16.38
C ALA A 402 9.27 -9.92 -15.11
N LEU A 403 8.90 -10.96 -14.35
CA LEU A 403 9.73 -11.55 -13.30
C LEU A 403 11.02 -12.12 -13.94
N SER A 404 10.95 -12.72 -15.14
CA SER A 404 12.13 -13.22 -15.87
C SER A 404 13.08 -12.12 -16.37
N HIS A 405 12.61 -10.89 -16.57
CA HIS A 405 13.47 -9.72 -16.85
C HIS A 405 13.75 -8.82 -15.62
N LEU A 406 12.97 -8.96 -14.55
CA LEU A 406 13.14 -8.19 -13.32
C LEU A 406 14.31 -8.73 -12.50
N TRP A 407 14.49 -10.04 -12.41
CA TRP A 407 15.69 -10.59 -11.76
C TRP A 407 16.95 -10.17 -12.53
N GLU A 408 16.95 -10.13 -13.87
CA GLU A 408 18.10 -9.65 -14.65
C GLU A 408 18.45 -8.20 -14.31
N ARG A 409 17.45 -7.34 -14.15
CA ARG A 409 17.64 -5.94 -13.72
C ARG A 409 18.14 -5.83 -12.29
N ILE A 410 17.56 -6.59 -11.35
CA ILE A 410 17.99 -6.62 -9.94
C ILE A 410 19.44 -7.12 -9.83
N TRP A 411 19.82 -8.16 -10.57
CA TRP A 411 21.20 -8.65 -10.61
C TRP A 411 22.17 -7.63 -11.19
N ARG A 412 21.76 -6.88 -12.23
CA ARG A 412 22.56 -5.77 -12.79
C ARG A 412 22.72 -4.62 -11.80
N GLN A 413 21.67 -4.28 -11.06
CA GLN A 413 21.71 -3.21 -10.05
C GLN A 413 22.54 -3.61 -8.82
N LYS A 414 22.48 -4.88 -8.40
CA LYS A 414 23.21 -5.42 -7.25
C LYS A 414 24.60 -5.99 -7.58
N GLN A 415 25.18 -5.67 -8.73
CA GLN A 415 26.50 -6.21 -9.15
C GLN A 415 27.61 -5.99 -8.14
N VAL A 416 27.64 -4.82 -7.48
CA VAL A 416 28.65 -4.50 -6.47
C VAL A 416 28.49 -5.39 -5.23
N GLU A 417 27.27 -5.54 -4.74
CA GLU A 417 26.97 -6.40 -3.59
C GLU A 417 27.29 -7.87 -3.88
N VAL A 418 26.95 -8.34 -5.09
CA VAL A 418 27.27 -9.69 -5.56
C VAL A 418 28.77 -9.90 -5.65
N ALA A 419 29.52 -8.96 -6.22
CA ALA A 419 30.97 -9.05 -6.33
C ALA A 419 31.64 -9.08 -4.94
N VAL A 420 31.16 -8.26 -4.01
CA VAL A 420 31.62 -8.22 -2.61
C VAL A 420 31.32 -9.55 -1.90
N LEU A 421 30.12 -10.10 -2.07
CA LEU A 421 29.74 -11.39 -1.51
C LEU A 421 30.60 -12.54 -2.08
N LEU A 422 30.79 -12.58 -3.40
CA LEU A 422 31.64 -13.60 -4.05
C LEU A 422 33.10 -13.49 -3.59
N ALA A 423 33.62 -12.28 -3.43
CA ALA A 423 34.95 -12.05 -2.88
C ALA A 423 35.04 -12.55 -1.42
N ALA A 424 34.04 -12.26 -0.59
CA ALA A 424 33.99 -12.72 0.80
C ALA A 424 33.92 -14.25 0.91
N ILE A 425 33.07 -14.90 0.09
CA ILE A 425 32.99 -16.36 -0.02
C ILE A 425 34.32 -16.93 -0.50
N GLY A 426 34.93 -16.35 -1.55
CA GLY A 426 36.21 -16.80 -2.08
C GLY A 426 37.35 -16.70 -1.07
N VAL A 427 37.42 -15.60 -0.31
CA VAL A 427 38.36 -15.45 0.81
C VAL A 427 38.11 -16.54 1.85
N LEU A 428 36.87 -16.73 2.28
CA LEU A 428 36.53 -17.74 3.28
C LEU A 428 36.89 -19.16 2.81
N THR A 429 36.53 -19.51 1.57
CA THR A 429 36.89 -20.80 0.96
C THR A 429 38.41 -20.99 0.90
N GLY A 430 39.15 -19.95 0.51
CA GLY A 430 40.61 -19.96 0.54
C GLY A 430 41.15 -20.22 1.95
N VAL A 431 40.58 -19.58 2.98
CA VAL A 431 40.96 -19.80 4.38
C VAL A 431 40.73 -21.25 4.81
N PHE A 432 39.60 -21.85 4.43
CA PHE A 432 39.32 -23.25 4.74
C PHE A 432 40.22 -24.23 3.99
N PHE A 433 40.62 -23.91 2.75
CA PHE A 433 41.53 -24.74 1.97
C PHE A 433 42.97 -24.68 2.51
N PHE A 434 43.45 -23.48 2.87
CA PHE A 434 44.77 -23.25 3.45
C PHE A 434 44.77 -23.23 4.99
N GLN A 435 43.84 -23.97 5.60
CA GLN A 435 43.64 -23.97 7.05
C GLN A 435 44.92 -24.32 7.84
N MET A 436 45.75 -25.25 7.34
CA MET A 436 46.98 -25.66 8.01
C MET A 436 48.07 -24.58 8.01
N GLN A 437 48.06 -23.68 7.03
CA GLN A 437 49.01 -22.59 6.91
C GLN A 437 48.55 -21.40 7.75
N ILE A 438 47.25 -21.11 7.74
CA ILE A 438 46.63 -19.97 8.42
C ILE A 438 46.59 -20.17 9.94
N THR A 439 46.35 -21.41 10.41
CA THR A 439 46.30 -21.72 11.85
C THR A 439 47.66 -21.71 12.54
N ARG A 440 48.77 -21.45 11.82
CA ARG A 440 50.12 -21.29 12.41
C ARG A 440 50.24 -20.07 13.32
N SER A 441 49.40 -19.04 13.13
CA SER A 441 49.40 -17.82 13.94
C SER A 441 48.04 -17.61 14.61
N GLU A 442 47.98 -17.85 15.92
CA GLU A 442 46.77 -17.65 16.73
C GLU A 442 46.26 -16.21 16.67
N ARG A 443 47.18 -15.23 16.74
CA ARG A 443 46.84 -13.80 16.67
C ARG A 443 46.23 -13.42 15.32
N PHE A 444 46.76 -13.96 14.24
CA PHE A 444 46.23 -13.70 12.90
C PHE A 444 44.80 -14.26 12.77
N VAL A 445 44.58 -15.51 13.17
CA VAL A 445 43.25 -16.14 13.12
C VAL A 445 42.23 -15.38 13.97
N TYR A 446 42.63 -14.93 15.16
CA TYR A 446 41.76 -14.17 16.06
C TYR A 446 41.27 -12.86 15.42
N TRP A 447 42.19 -12.03 14.93
CA TRP A 447 41.84 -10.74 14.34
C TRP A 447 41.12 -10.89 13.00
N PHE A 448 41.55 -11.85 12.17
CA PHE A 448 40.86 -12.18 10.92
C PHE A 448 39.40 -12.57 11.18
N ARG A 449 39.16 -13.45 12.16
CA ARG A 449 37.80 -13.88 12.53
C ARG A 449 36.95 -12.69 13.00
N ILE A 450 37.48 -11.81 13.84
CA ILE A 450 36.72 -10.63 14.28
C ILE A 450 36.40 -9.69 13.11
N ALA A 451 37.37 -9.44 12.23
CA ALA A 451 37.17 -8.60 11.06
C ALA A 451 36.11 -9.21 10.12
N PHE A 452 36.19 -10.52 9.87
CA PHE A 452 35.23 -11.22 9.01
C PHE A 452 33.83 -11.24 9.62
N LEU A 453 33.68 -11.51 10.92
CA LEU A 453 32.37 -11.48 11.58
C LEU A 453 31.78 -10.07 11.63
N THR A 454 32.62 -9.05 11.82
CA THR A 454 32.17 -7.65 11.77
C THR A 454 31.70 -7.29 10.36
N PHE A 455 32.44 -7.71 9.34
CA PHE A 455 32.03 -7.59 7.95
C PHE A 455 30.69 -8.30 7.69
N THR A 456 30.56 -9.57 8.08
CA THR A 456 29.31 -10.34 7.94
C THR A 456 28.15 -9.65 8.64
N LEU A 457 28.34 -9.12 9.86
CA LEU A 457 27.28 -8.45 10.60
C LEU A 457 26.87 -7.12 9.95
N VAL A 458 27.84 -6.28 9.58
CA VAL A 458 27.57 -4.93 9.07
C VAL A 458 27.15 -4.95 7.61
N VAL A 459 27.88 -5.68 6.76
CA VAL A 459 27.67 -5.69 5.31
C VAL A 459 26.57 -6.68 4.93
N LEU A 460 26.62 -7.93 5.37
CA LEU A 460 25.58 -8.91 5.03
C LEU A 460 24.32 -8.75 5.90
N GLY A 461 24.49 -8.42 7.18
CA GLY A 461 23.39 -8.21 8.12
C GLY A 461 22.68 -6.87 7.95
N TRP A 462 23.31 -5.76 8.33
CA TRP A 462 22.65 -4.44 8.36
C TRP A 462 22.49 -3.78 7.00
N HIS A 463 23.51 -3.82 6.15
CA HIS A 463 23.47 -3.17 4.84
C HIS A 463 22.64 -3.98 3.84
N ALA A 464 22.93 -5.27 3.69
CA ALA A 464 22.31 -6.09 2.64
C ALA A 464 21.07 -6.89 3.10
N ASN A 465 20.80 -6.99 4.40
CA ASN A 465 19.71 -7.80 4.98
C ASN A 465 19.68 -9.27 4.49
N ALA A 466 20.83 -9.82 4.12
CA ALA A 466 20.97 -11.15 3.55
C ALA A 466 20.98 -12.21 4.67
N GLN A 467 19.80 -12.55 5.18
CA GLN A 467 19.62 -13.57 6.21
C GLN A 467 18.91 -14.81 5.65
N LEU A 468 19.54 -15.97 5.81
CA LEU A 468 18.92 -17.26 5.51
C LEU A 468 17.89 -17.59 6.60
N SER A 469 16.62 -17.69 6.21
CA SER A 469 15.49 -17.97 7.11
C SER A 469 14.77 -19.28 6.73
N VAL A 470 14.02 -19.84 7.69
CA VAL A 470 13.10 -20.97 7.48
C VAL A 470 12.11 -20.67 6.36
N VAL A 471 11.73 -19.40 6.18
CA VAL A 471 10.86 -18.96 5.08
C VAL A 471 11.47 -19.30 3.71
N ASN A 472 12.80 -19.18 3.56
CA ASN A 472 13.48 -19.50 2.29
C ASN A 472 13.48 -21.01 2.02
N VAL A 473 13.53 -21.83 3.08
CA VAL A 473 13.42 -23.29 2.98
C VAL A 473 11.99 -23.69 2.62
N LEU A 474 10.99 -23.10 3.28
CA LEU A 474 9.57 -23.35 2.97
C LEU A 474 9.22 -22.91 1.54
N ALA A 475 9.75 -21.77 1.09
CA ALA A 475 9.59 -21.30 -0.29
C ALA A 475 10.19 -22.30 -1.30
N PHE A 476 11.38 -22.85 -1.01
CA PHE A 476 12.01 -23.87 -1.86
C PHE A 476 11.21 -25.19 -1.89
N PHE A 477 10.75 -25.68 -0.72
CA PHE A 477 9.94 -26.90 -0.65
C PHE A 477 8.59 -26.74 -1.34
N ASN A 478 7.94 -25.58 -1.18
CA ASN A 478 6.69 -25.27 -1.86
C ASN A 478 6.89 -25.19 -3.38
N ALA A 479 7.99 -24.56 -3.84
CA ALA A 479 8.37 -24.48 -5.24
C ALA A 479 8.79 -25.83 -5.85
N ALA A 480 9.22 -26.81 -5.04
CA ALA A 480 9.52 -28.18 -5.48
C ALA A 480 8.27 -29.08 -5.55
N MET A 481 7.19 -28.71 -4.87
CA MET A 481 5.90 -29.44 -4.87
C MET A 481 4.86 -28.85 -5.83
N THR A 482 5.09 -27.64 -6.36
CA THR A 482 4.19 -26.93 -7.30
C THR A 482 4.91 -26.62 -8.62
N ASP A 483 4.17 -26.15 -9.64
CA ASP A 483 4.75 -25.80 -10.95
C ASP A 483 5.91 -24.80 -10.82
N PHE A 484 7.06 -25.22 -11.33
CA PHE A 484 8.36 -24.67 -10.99
C PHE A 484 8.63 -23.30 -11.63
N SER A 485 8.88 -22.26 -10.82
CA SER A 485 9.42 -20.98 -11.29
C SER A 485 10.68 -20.55 -10.53
N TRP A 486 11.83 -20.55 -11.22
CA TRP A 486 13.11 -20.08 -10.66
C TRP A 486 13.10 -18.59 -10.32
N SER A 487 12.20 -17.81 -10.92
CA SER A 487 12.18 -16.36 -10.85
C SER A 487 12.07 -15.82 -9.43
N ALA A 488 11.22 -16.41 -8.58
CA ALA A 488 11.07 -16.01 -7.18
C ALA A 488 12.36 -16.18 -6.37
N PHE A 489 13.18 -17.18 -6.71
CA PHE A 489 14.45 -17.44 -6.02
C PHE A 489 15.59 -16.54 -6.56
N LEU A 490 15.54 -16.14 -7.83
CA LEU A 490 16.53 -15.22 -8.42
C LEU A 490 16.31 -13.75 -8.03
N MET A 491 15.19 -13.39 -7.40
CA MET A 491 14.91 -12.00 -6.97
C MET A 491 15.85 -11.50 -5.88
N ASP A 492 16.40 -12.39 -5.05
CA ASP A 492 17.42 -12.01 -4.08
C ASP A 492 18.76 -12.66 -4.46
N PRO A 493 19.64 -11.94 -5.20
CA PRO A 493 20.90 -12.49 -5.67
C PRO A 493 21.83 -12.92 -4.53
N LEU A 494 21.79 -12.25 -3.38
CA LEU A 494 22.68 -12.54 -2.26
C LEU A 494 22.22 -13.81 -1.53
N ILE A 495 20.92 -13.93 -1.25
CA ILE A 495 20.35 -15.14 -0.64
C ILE A 495 20.54 -16.34 -1.57
N PHE A 496 20.35 -16.16 -2.88
CA PHE A 496 20.60 -17.18 -3.89
C PHE A 496 22.04 -17.71 -3.82
N ILE A 497 23.04 -16.81 -3.90
CA ILE A 497 24.46 -17.19 -3.84
C ILE A 497 24.81 -17.84 -2.49
N LEU A 498 24.29 -17.30 -1.38
CA LEU A 498 24.51 -17.87 -0.05
C LEU A 498 23.91 -19.27 0.07
N TRP A 499 22.74 -19.55 -0.51
CA TRP A 499 22.15 -20.89 -0.54
C TRP A 499 23.06 -21.92 -1.23
N PHE A 500 23.57 -21.59 -2.42
CA PHE A 500 24.49 -22.46 -3.13
C PHE A 500 25.83 -22.61 -2.39
N SER A 501 26.31 -21.52 -1.77
CA SER A 501 27.50 -21.57 -0.92
C SER A 501 27.29 -22.45 0.31
N VAL A 502 26.10 -22.42 0.93
CA VAL A 502 25.74 -23.28 2.06
C VAL A 502 25.73 -24.73 1.61
N ALA A 503 25.04 -25.03 0.51
CA ALA A 503 24.97 -26.39 -0.06
C ALA A 503 26.36 -26.94 -0.38
N ALA A 504 27.22 -26.14 -1.03
CA ALA A 504 28.60 -26.51 -1.31
C ALA A 504 29.42 -26.70 -0.02
N SER A 505 29.31 -25.77 0.93
CA SER A 505 30.04 -25.86 2.20
C SER A 505 29.64 -27.09 3.04
N LEU A 506 28.35 -27.47 3.02
CA LEU A 506 27.85 -28.66 3.69
C LEU A 506 28.45 -29.93 3.09
N LEU A 507 28.63 -29.97 1.76
CA LEU A 507 29.21 -31.11 1.05
C LEU A 507 30.69 -31.32 1.38
N PHE A 508 31.47 -30.24 1.47
CA PHE A 508 32.93 -30.34 1.63
C PHE A 508 33.42 -30.17 3.08
N TRP A 509 32.79 -29.32 3.90
CA TRP A 509 33.25 -28.93 5.25
C TRP A 509 32.16 -29.05 6.34
N GLY A 510 30.95 -29.46 5.98
CA GLY A 510 29.83 -29.63 6.91
C GLY A 510 29.22 -28.32 7.43
N ARG A 511 28.40 -28.43 8.49
CA ARG A 511 27.50 -27.35 8.96
C ARG A 511 28.16 -26.12 9.60
N GLY A 512 29.47 -26.19 9.87
CA GLY A 512 30.17 -25.18 10.68
C GLY A 512 30.53 -23.89 9.93
N VAL A 513 30.57 -23.93 8.59
CA VAL A 513 31.05 -22.80 7.77
C VAL A 513 30.05 -21.65 7.74
N PHE A 514 28.77 -21.96 7.50
CA PHE A 514 27.75 -20.92 7.41
C PHE A 514 27.45 -20.28 8.77
N CYS A 515 27.01 -21.07 9.75
CA CYS A 515 26.61 -20.56 11.06
C CYS A 515 27.77 -19.87 11.80
N GLY A 516 29.02 -20.27 11.53
CA GLY A 516 30.20 -19.75 12.20
C GLY A 516 30.83 -18.52 11.54
N TRP A 517 30.55 -18.21 10.27
CA TRP A 517 31.24 -17.15 9.53
C TRP A 517 30.34 -16.26 8.69
N LEU A 518 29.36 -16.83 7.99
CA LEU A 518 28.50 -16.13 7.02
C LEU A 518 27.13 -15.74 7.60
N CYS A 519 26.73 -16.31 8.73
CA CYS A 519 25.46 -15.98 9.39
C CYS A 519 25.58 -14.68 10.20
N PRO A 520 24.81 -13.61 9.87
CA PRO A 520 24.86 -12.35 10.63
C PRO A 520 24.44 -12.52 12.10
N PHE A 521 23.46 -13.39 12.36
CA PHE A 521 23.03 -13.70 13.72
C PHE A 521 24.12 -14.38 14.54
N GLY A 522 24.84 -15.35 13.95
CA GLY A 522 25.98 -16.00 14.61
C GLY A 522 27.12 -15.02 14.89
N ALA A 523 27.41 -14.13 13.92
CA ALA A 523 28.39 -13.06 14.09
C ALA A 523 28.02 -12.11 15.23
N LEU A 524 26.75 -11.69 15.30
CA LEU A 524 26.24 -10.86 16.40
C LEU A 524 26.41 -11.55 17.75
N GLN A 525 26.03 -12.83 17.87
CA GLN A 525 26.16 -13.58 19.11
C GLN A 525 27.62 -13.67 19.57
N GLU A 526 28.55 -13.97 18.66
CA GLU A 526 29.97 -14.09 18.99
C GLU A 526 30.60 -12.72 19.35
N LEU A 527 30.31 -11.66 18.58
CA LEU A 527 30.81 -10.32 18.86
C LEU A 527 30.26 -9.78 20.18
N THR A 528 28.96 -9.96 20.43
CA THR A 528 28.31 -9.55 21.68
C THR A 528 28.90 -10.29 22.88
N ASN A 529 29.16 -11.59 22.76
CA ASN A 529 29.82 -12.34 23.83
C ASN A 529 31.25 -11.84 24.11
N LYS A 530 32.04 -11.53 23.08
CA LYS A 530 33.38 -10.95 23.27
C LYS A 530 33.32 -9.60 23.98
N ILE A 531 32.36 -8.74 23.61
CA ILE A 531 32.11 -7.46 24.27
C ILE A 531 31.69 -7.68 25.73
N ALA A 532 30.77 -8.62 25.99
CA ALA A 532 30.33 -8.95 27.35
C ALA A 532 31.49 -9.45 28.23
N ARG A 533 32.39 -10.29 27.69
CA ARG A 533 33.60 -10.74 28.39
C ARG A 533 34.59 -9.60 28.64
N TYR A 534 34.71 -8.65 27.71
CA TYR A 534 35.51 -7.44 27.90
C TYR A 534 34.98 -6.60 29.08
N PHE A 535 33.66 -6.45 29.18
CA PHE A 535 33.00 -5.79 30.32
C PHE A 535 32.82 -6.67 31.57
N ARG A 536 33.43 -7.87 31.60
CA ARG A 536 33.39 -8.82 32.73
C ARG A 536 31.98 -9.23 33.18
N VAL A 537 31.04 -9.32 32.24
CA VAL A 537 29.70 -9.85 32.53
C VAL A 537 29.80 -11.32 32.97
N PRO A 538 29.20 -11.73 34.11
CA PRO A 538 29.25 -13.09 34.62
C PRO A 538 28.74 -14.11 33.58
N GLN A 539 29.51 -15.18 33.35
CA GLN A 539 29.16 -16.23 32.41
C GLN A 539 28.68 -17.46 33.18
N ILE A 540 27.54 -18.02 32.76
CA ILE A 540 27.03 -19.28 33.30
C ILE A 540 27.54 -20.40 32.37
N THR A 541 28.42 -21.26 32.86
CA THR A 541 28.78 -22.50 32.17
C THR A 541 27.63 -23.49 32.32
N VAL A 542 26.96 -23.78 31.19
CA VAL A 542 25.91 -24.81 31.07
C VAL A 542 26.46 -25.97 30.26
#